data_AF-M0AKQ6-F1
#
_entry.id   AF-M0AKQ6-F1
#
_cell.length_a   1.000
_cell.length_b   1.000
_cell.length_c   1.000
_cell.angle_alpha   90.00
_cell.angle_beta   90.00
_cell.angle_gamma   90.00
#
_symmetry.space_group_name_H-M   'P 1'
#
loop_
_entity.id
_entity.type
_entity.pdbx_description
1 polymer ?
#
loop_
_entity_poly.entity_id
_entity_poly.type
_entity_poly.pdbx_seq_one_letter_code
_entity_poly.pdbx_strand_id
1 'polypeptide(L)'
;MKLLRHLWKRHVTGRPDQYQAYVSFPSRTDRPVGDVHDRIEELEYAFEGRLDIYARSQGVAVVTDRISAEAFDVDTFESILERIEDAYATTHRLAQLEKCRSIDGRLVTSYVVVPVKPLFPRSTADRSAGQVAPPTD
;
A
#
# COMPACT_ATOMS: atom_id res chain seq x y z
N MET A 1 -11.71 -8.61 -13.58
CA MET A 1 -12.09 -9.53 -12.48
C MET A 1 -12.23 -8.75 -11.17
N LYS A 2 -13.43 -8.72 -10.58
CA LYS A 2 -13.72 -8.12 -9.27
C LYS A 2 -13.36 -9.13 -8.18
N LEU A 3 -12.22 -8.95 -7.49
CA LEU A 3 -11.84 -9.83 -6.38
C LEU A 3 -11.98 -9.11 -5.03
N LEU A 4 -12.87 -9.67 -4.21
CA LEU A 4 -13.00 -9.56 -2.75
C LEU A 4 -13.29 -8.17 -2.17
N ARG A 5 -14.54 -7.69 -2.35
CA ARG A 5 -15.06 -6.44 -1.74
C ARG A 5 -15.88 -6.61 -0.45
N HIS A 6 -16.01 -7.80 0.14
CA HIS A 6 -17.03 -8.01 1.18
C HIS A 6 -16.51 -8.68 2.45
N LEU A 7 -16.83 -8.01 3.57
CA LEU A 7 -16.83 -8.42 5.00
C LEU A 7 -15.49 -8.20 5.72
N TRP A 8 -15.30 -7.29 6.68
CA TRP A 8 -16.18 -6.57 7.62
C TRP A 8 -15.73 -5.10 7.75
N LYS A 9 -16.27 -4.16 6.98
CA LYS A 9 -16.15 -2.73 7.34
C LYS A 9 -17.13 -2.47 8.48
N ARG A 10 -16.64 -2.38 9.73
CA ARG A 10 -17.34 -1.59 10.75
C ARG A 10 -17.46 -0.20 10.14
N HIS A 11 -18.66 0.19 9.72
CA HIS A 11 -18.91 1.49 9.10
C HIS A 11 -18.66 2.58 10.15
N VAL A 12 -17.42 3.01 10.25
CA VAL A 12 -17.08 4.28 10.88
C VAL A 12 -17.09 5.29 9.75
N THR A 13 -18.22 5.97 9.60
CA THR A 13 -18.48 6.97 8.56
C THR A 13 -18.02 8.35 9.04
N GLY A 14 -17.15 9.02 8.29
CA GLY A 14 -16.66 10.37 8.60
C GLY A 14 -15.40 10.71 7.81
N ARG A 15 -15.07 12.00 7.67
CA ARG A 15 -13.73 12.40 7.23
C ARG A 15 -12.75 12.08 8.36
N PRO A 16 -11.63 11.39 8.09
CA PRO A 16 -10.65 11.11 9.12
C PRO A 16 -10.02 12.41 9.63
N ASP A 17 -9.72 12.45 10.91
CA ASP A 17 -8.94 13.51 11.54
C ASP A 17 -7.44 13.27 11.33
N GLN A 18 -7.05 12.00 11.21
CA GLN A 18 -5.66 11.59 11.10
C GLN A 18 -5.47 10.39 10.18
N TYR A 19 -4.26 10.29 9.63
CA TYR A 19 -3.81 9.19 8.80
C TYR A 19 -2.58 8.52 9.39
N GLN A 20 -2.47 7.22 9.13
CA GLN A 20 -1.33 6.38 9.49
C GLN A 20 -1.11 5.32 8.40
N ALA A 21 0.11 4.82 8.26
CA ALA A 21 0.42 3.69 7.40
C ALA A 21 1.17 2.58 8.12
N TYR A 22 0.80 1.34 7.80
CA TYR A 22 1.61 0.14 7.99
C TYR A 22 2.05 -0.34 6.61
N VAL A 23 3.35 -0.44 6.36
CA VAL A 23 3.90 -0.88 5.07
C VAL A 23 4.90 -2.00 5.31
N SER A 24 4.71 -3.15 4.66
CA SER A 24 5.69 -4.25 4.73
C SER A 24 6.55 -4.33 3.47
N PHE A 25 7.82 -4.66 3.66
CA PHE A 25 8.80 -4.85 2.60
C PHE A 25 9.38 -6.26 2.71
N PRO A 26 8.90 -7.22 1.90
CA PRO A 26 9.46 -8.56 1.87
C PRO A 26 10.93 -8.56 1.45
N SER A 27 11.75 -9.38 2.11
CA SER A 27 13.12 -9.67 1.74
C SER A 27 13.17 -10.28 0.35
N ARG A 28 14.07 -9.78 -0.48
CA ARG A 28 14.36 -10.32 -1.81
C ARG A 28 15.83 -10.71 -1.86
N THR A 29 16.12 -11.94 -2.27
CA THR A 29 17.49 -12.42 -2.50
C THR A 29 18.12 -11.79 -3.75
N ASP A 30 17.28 -11.23 -4.64
CA ASP A 30 17.64 -10.73 -5.97
C ASP A 30 17.72 -9.20 -6.09
N ARG A 31 17.49 -8.44 -5.00
CA ARG A 31 17.40 -6.97 -5.06
C ARG A 31 18.26 -6.30 -3.97
N PRO A 32 18.94 -5.18 -4.29
CA PRO A 32 19.73 -4.45 -3.30
C PRO A 32 18.84 -3.86 -2.20
N VAL A 33 19.36 -3.87 -0.97
CA VAL A 33 18.71 -3.31 0.23
C VAL A 33 18.41 -1.81 0.10
N GLY A 34 19.14 -1.09 -0.77
CA GLY A 34 18.95 0.34 -1.03
C GLY A 34 17.54 0.71 -1.50
N ASP A 35 16.93 -0.10 -2.37
CA ASP A 35 15.57 0.16 -2.88
C ASP A 35 14.51 0.19 -1.76
N VAL A 36 14.72 -0.59 -0.70
CA VAL A 36 13.81 -0.58 0.47
C VAL A 36 14.07 0.65 1.32
N HIS A 37 15.34 1.02 1.53
CA HIS A 37 15.69 2.22 2.29
C HIS A 37 15.09 3.47 1.67
N ASP A 38 15.21 3.66 0.36
CA ASP A 38 14.66 4.82 -0.36
C ASP A 38 13.14 4.93 -0.18
N ARG A 39 12.43 3.80 -0.20
CA ARG A 39 10.97 3.78 0.03
C ARG A 39 10.60 4.07 1.48
N ILE A 40 11.44 3.69 2.44
CA ILE A 40 11.24 4.03 3.86
C ILE A 40 11.47 5.53 4.08
N GLU A 41 12.49 6.12 3.46
CA GLU A 41 12.76 7.57 3.51
C GLU A 41 11.63 8.38 2.88
N GLU A 42 11.07 7.93 1.75
CA GLU A 42 9.88 8.56 1.16
C GLU A 42 8.66 8.52 2.10
N LEU A 43 8.45 7.40 2.80
CA LEU A 43 7.38 7.29 3.81
C LEU A 43 7.64 8.17 5.03
N GLU A 44 8.90 8.27 5.46
CA GLU A 44 9.32 9.17 6.52
C GLU A 44 8.95 10.61 6.16
N TYR A 45 9.29 11.07 4.96
CA TYR A 45 8.92 12.41 4.50
C TYR A 45 7.41 12.63 4.44
N ALA A 46 6.66 11.68 3.86
CA ALA A 46 5.21 11.80 3.70
C ALA A 46 4.43 11.82 5.04
N PHE A 47 5.02 11.30 6.12
CA PHE A 47 4.42 11.26 7.46
C PHE A 47 5.19 12.12 8.49
N GLU A 48 5.81 13.21 8.03
CA GLU A 48 6.49 14.21 8.88
C GLU A 48 7.65 13.67 9.74
N GLY A 49 8.39 12.68 9.24
CA GLY A 49 9.68 12.30 9.78
C GLY A 49 9.64 11.26 10.91
N ARG A 50 8.50 10.59 11.15
CA ARG A 50 8.36 9.66 12.28
C ARG A 50 7.77 8.32 11.86
N LEU A 51 8.56 7.29 12.02
CA LEU A 51 8.16 5.91 11.80
C LEU A 51 8.91 4.95 12.73
N ASP A 52 8.27 3.82 13.02
CA ASP A 52 8.86 2.66 13.66
C ASP A 52 9.19 1.60 12.62
N ILE A 53 10.39 1.02 12.69
CA ILE A 53 10.82 -0.09 11.84
C ILE A 53 10.90 -1.38 12.66
N TYR A 54 10.21 -2.42 12.18
CA TYR A 54 10.16 -3.74 12.78
C TYR A 54 10.81 -4.77 11.88
N ALA A 55 11.81 -5.48 12.39
CA ALA A 55 12.34 -6.67 11.72
C ALA A 55 11.29 -7.80 11.72
N ARG A 56 11.17 -8.51 10.60
CA ARG A 56 10.31 -9.68 10.42
C ARG A 56 11.13 -10.83 9.85
N SER A 57 10.65 -12.06 10.04
CA SER A 57 11.33 -13.27 9.50
C SER A 57 11.45 -13.28 7.98
N GLN A 58 10.70 -12.44 7.27
CA GLN A 58 10.64 -12.37 5.81
C GLN A 58 10.82 -10.93 5.30
N GLY A 59 11.42 -10.03 6.08
CA GLY A 59 11.60 -8.63 5.67
C GLY A 59 11.55 -7.63 6.80
N VAL A 60 11.09 -6.43 6.47
CA VAL A 60 10.84 -5.37 7.45
C VAL A 60 9.41 -4.87 7.32
N ALA A 61 8.89 -4.31 8.40
CA ALA A 61 7.63 -3.58 8.39
C ALA A 61 7.86 -2.20 8.99
N VAL A 62 7.21 -1.20 8.40
CA VAL A 62 7.23 0.18 8.84
C VAL A 62 5.84 0.55 9.32
N VAL A 63 5.79 1.27 10.45
CA VAL A 63 4.58 1.91 10.94
C VAL A 63 4.87 3.38 11.07
N THR A 64 4.12 4.23 10.39
CA THR A 64 4.27 5.67 10.51
C THR A 64 3.55 6.20 11.74
N ASP A 65 3.94 7.38 12.22
CA ASP A 65 3.14 8.12 13.19
C ASP A 65 1.82 8.59 12.57
N ARG A 66 0.90 9.03 13.44
CA ARG A 66 -0.37 9.63 13.01
C ARG A 66 -0.14 11.09 12.66
N ILE A 67 -0.47 11.46 11.43
CA ILE A 67 -0.46 12.86 11.00
C ILE A 67 -1.88 13.38 10.77
N SER A 68 -2.07 14.70 10.84
CA SER A 68 -3.39 15.30 10.66
C SER A 68 -3.88 15.14 9.22
N ALA A 69 -5.20 15.20 9.02
CA ALA A 69 -5.77 15.16 7.68
C ALA A 69 -5.41 16.38 6.82
N GLU A 70 -5.02 17.50 7.44
CA GLU A 70 -4.57 18.70 6.75
C GLU A 70 -3.12 18.57 6.23
N ALA A 71 -2.28 17.84 6.98
CA ALA A 71 -0.89 17.58 6.60
C ALA A 71 -0.72 16.37 5.68
N PHE A 72 -1.71 15.47 5.64
CA PHE A 72 -1.64 14.27 4.83
C PHE A 72 -1.82 14.58 3.34
N ASP A 73 -0.70 14.51 2.62
CA ASP A 73 -0.67 14.55 1.16
C ASP A 73 -0.95 13.15 0.58
N VAL A 74 -2.20 12.96 0.16
CA VAL A 74 -2.66 11.69 -0.43
C VAL A 74 -1.98 11.40 -1.77
N ASP A 75 -1.70 12.41 -2.60
CA ASP A 75 -1.13 12.21 -3.92
C ASP A 75 0.35 11.79 -3.81
N THR A 76 1.08 12.40 -2.87
CA THR A 76 2.43 11.97 -2.52
C THR A 76 2.41 10.53 -1.99
N PHE A 77 1.48 10.19 -1.10
CA PHE A 77 1.38 8.83 -0.57
C PHE A 77 1.07 7.81 -1.67
N GLU A 78 0.10 8.07 -2.54
CA GLU A 78 -0.25 7.19 -3.67
C GLU A 78 0.94 6.99 -4.61
N SER A 79 1.70 8.04 -4.91
CA SER A 79 2.92 7.96 -5.72
C SER A 79 3.97 7.02 -5.11
N ILE A 80 4.09 6.99 -3.77
CA ILE A 80 4.98 6.05 -3.07
C ILE A 80 4.46 4.62 -3.23
N LEU A 81 3.14 4.40 -3.12
CA LEU A 81 2.53 3.08 -3.30
C LEU A 81 2.78 2.53 -4.71
N GLU A 82 2.67 3.35 -5.74
CA GLU A 82 2.97 2.96 -7.12
C GLU A 82 4.42 2.48 -7.26
N ARG A 83 5.38 3.24 -6.70
CA ARG A 83 6.81 2.84 -6.72
C ARG A 83 7.06 1.53 -5.95
N ILE A 84 6.35 1.31 -4.85
CA ILE A 84 6.39 0.04 -4.12
C ILE A 84 5.81 -1.08 -4.98
N GLU A 85 4.66 -0.86 -5.62
CA GLU A 85 4.06 -1.86 -6.50
C GLU A 85 5.02 -2.24 -7.64
N ASP A 86 5.63 -1.26 -8.30
CA ASP A 86 6.61 -1.48 -9.36
C ASP A 86 7.83 -2.26 -8.87
N ALA A 87 8.33 -1.96 -7.67
CA ALA A 87 9.45 -2.68 -7.07
C ALA A 87 9.15 -4.18 -6.88
N TYR A 88 7.88 -4.52 -6.63
CA TYR A 88 7.45 -5.89 -6.36
C TYR A 88 6.65 -6.53 -7.51
N ALA A 89 6.36 -5.82 -8.59
CA ALA A 89 5.43 -6.23 -9.64
C ALA A 89 5.77 -7.60 -10.27
N THR A 90 7.04 -7.98 -10.30
CA THR A 90 7.49 -9.26 -10.86
C THR A 90 7.21 -10.46 -9.96
N THR A 91 7.09 -10.27 -8.64
CA THR A 91 7.02 -11.38 -7.66
C THR A 91 5.80 -11.34 -6.76
N HIS A 92 5.25 -10.15 -6.51
CA HIS A 92 4.10 -9.94 -5.65
C HIS A 92 3.03 -9.09 -6.37
N ARG A 93 1.87 -8.98 -5.76
CA ARG A 93 0.87 -7.93 -6.02
C ARG A 93 0.81 -7.04 -4.79
N LEU A 94 0.61 -5.73 -4.95
CA LEU A 94 0.42 -4.87 -3.79
C LEU A 94 -1.02 -5.03 -3.27
N ALA A 95 -1.19 -5.43 -2.02
CA ALA A 95 -2.47 -5.40 -1.34
C ALA A 95 -2.56 -4.17 -0.46
N GLN A 96 -3.62 -3.37 -0.64
CA GLN A 96 -3.92 -2.19 0.16
C GLN A 96 -5.24 -2.40 0.89
N LEU A 97 -5.25 -2.08 2.19
CA LEU A 97 -6.45 -2.10 3.01
C LEU A 97 -6.51 -0.87 3.90
N GLU A 98 -7.64 -0.18 3.88
CA GLU A 98 -7.94 0.90 4.82
C GLU A 98 -8.68 0.37 6.04
N LYS A 99 -8.28 0.86 7.22
CA LYS A 99 -8.95 0.60 8.49
C LYS A 99 -9.26 1.91 9.19
N CYS A 100 -10.54 2.19 9.42
CA CYS A 100 -10.97 3.36 10.18
C CYS A 100 -11.29 2.98 11.62
N ARG A 101 -10.76 3.71 12.60
CA ARG A 101 -10.99 3.49 14.04
C ARG A 101 -11.04 4.81 14.79
N SER A 102 -11.86 4.88 15.84
CA SER A 102 -11.75 5.98 16.81
C SER A 102 -10.63 5.66 17.80
N ILE A 103 -9.69 6.58 17.96
CA ILE A 103 -8.56 6.48 18.89
C ILE A 103 -8.41 7.85 19.57
N ASP A 104 -8.43 7.89 20.90
CA ASP A 104 -8.30 9.14 21.68
C ASP A 104 -9.27 10.25 21.25
N GLY A 105 -10.51 9.86 20.88
CA GLY A 105 -11.55 10.77 20.40
C GLY A 105 -11.40 11.23 18.95
N ARG A 106 -10.36 10.80 18.24
CA ARG A 106 -10.10 11.13 16.82
C ARG A 106 -10.42 9.95 15.91
N LEU A 107 -10.95 10.22 14.73
CA LEU A 107 -11.14 9.24 13.67
C LEU A 107 -9.84 9.06 12.89
N VAL A 108 -9.19 7.91 13.05
CA VAL A 108 -7.93 7.57 12.39
C VAL A 108 -8.18 6.59 11.26
N THR A 109 -7.69 6.91 10.07
CA THR A 109 -7.60 5.97 8.94
C THR A 109 -6.19 5.42 8.85
N SER A 110 -6.04 4.11 9.05
CA SER A 110 -4.78 3.40 8.87
C SER A 110 -4.76 2.67 7.53
N TYR A 111 -3.81 3.00 6.66
CA TYR A 111 -3.48 2.21 5.48
C TYR A 111 -2.64 1.00 5.87
N VAL A 112 -2.96 -0.17 5.33
CA VAL A 112 -2.18 -1.40 5.49
C VAL A 112 -1.77 -1.85 4.09
N VAL A 113 -0.48 -1.78 3.81
CA VAL A 113 0.11 -2.03 2.50
C VAL A 113 1.06 -3.21 2.59
N VAL A 114 0.75 -4.26 1.85
CA VAL A 114 1.50 -5.52 1.90
C VAL A 114 1.68 -6.09 0.50
N PRO A 115 2.93 -6.23 0.01
CA PRO A 115 3.20 -7.05 -1.16
C PRO A 115 2.88 -8.52 -0.85
N VAL A 116 1.92 -9.09 -1.59
CA VAL A 116 1.47 -10.48 -1.42
C VAL A 116 1.89 -11.32 -2.61
N LYS A 117 2.50 -12.48 -2.37
CA LYS A 117 2.82 -13.44 -3.43
C LYS A 117 1.50 -13.97 -4.01
N PRO A 118 1.26 -13.86 -5.32
CA PRO A 118 0.02 -14.33 -5.91
C PRO A 118 -0.06 -15.85 -5.81
N LEU A 119 -1.24 -16.37 -5.47
CA LEU A 119 -1.49 -17.82 -5.38
C LEU A 119 -1.41 -18.51 -6.75
N PHE A 120 -1.61 -17.76 -7.83
CA PHE A 120 -1.56 -18.26 -9.20
C PHE A 120 -0.57 -17.45 -10.03
N PRO A 121 0.16 -18.08 -10.97
CA PRO A 121 1.04 -17.38 -11.89
C PRO A 121 0.29 -16.30 -12.67
N ARG A 122 0.95 -15.17 -12.96
CA ARG A 122 0.39 -14.14 -13.82
C ARG A 122 0.34 -14.69 -15.25
N SER A 123 -0.86 -14.79 -15.84
CA SER A 123 -1.00 -15.01 -17.28
C SER A 123 -0.46 -13.77 -18.01
N THR A 124 0.41 -13.98 -18.99
CA THR A 124 0.95 -12.92 -19.86
C THR A 124 -0.12 -12.22 -20.72
N ALA A 125 -1.36 -12.70 -20.71
CA ALA A 125 -2.46 -12.21 -21.55
C ALA A 125 -3.08 -10.86 -21.10
N ASP A 126 -2.85 -10.41 -19.87
CA ASP A 126 -3.45 -9.16 -19.37
C ASP A 126 -2.76 -7.88 -19.91
N ARG A 127 -1.67 -7.99 -20.69
CA ARG A 127 -1.06 -6.84 -21.39
C ARG A 127 -1.74 -6.47 -22.72
N SER A 128 -2.71 -7.27 -23.20
CA SER A 128 -3.31 -7.09 -24.54
C SER A 128 -4.80 -6.76 -24.53
N ALA A 129 -5.42 -6.48 -23.37
CA ALA A 129 -6.83 -6.11 -23.27
C ALA A 129 -7.10 -4.64 -23.66
N GLY A 130 -6.52 -4.20 -24.78
CA GLY A 130 -6.59 -2.84 -25.29
C GLY A 130 -6.69 -2.75 -26.81
N GLN A 131 -7.39 -3.68 -27.47
CA GLN A 131 -7.95 -3.49 -28.81
C GLN A 131 -8.88 -4.66 -29.15
N VAL A 132 -10.16 -4.53 -28.83
CA VAL A 132 -11.20 -5.28 -29.54
C VAL A 132 -12.02 -4.22 -30.26
N ALA A 133 -11.72 -4.03 -31.55
CA ALA A 133 -12.57 -3.25 -32.44
C ALA A 133 -13.91 -4.00 -32.61
N PRO A 134 -15.05 -3.28 -32.70
CA PRO A 134 -16.33 -3.92 -32.92
C PRO A 134 -16.39 -4.53 -34.33
N PRO A 135 -17.14 -5.63 -34.53
CA PRO A 135 -17.34 -6.19 -35.86
C PRO A 135 -18.14 -5.20 -36.72
N THR A 136 -17.65 -4.97 -37.93
CA THR A 136 -18.36 -4.24 -38.99
C THR A 136 -19.29 -5.21 -39.70
N ASP A 137 -20.59 -4.93 -39.72
CA ASP A 137 -21.55 -5.50 -40.68
C ASP A 137 -21.47 -4.74 -42.02
#